data_AF-A0A0N4T8I4-F1
#
_entry.id   AF-A0A0N4T8I4-F1
#
_cell.length_a   1.000
_cell.length_b   1.000
_cell.length_c   1.000
_cell.angle_alpha   90.00
_cell.angle_beta   90.00
_cell.angle_gamma   90.00
#
_symmetry.space_group_name_H-M   'P 1'
#
loop_
_entity.id
_entity.type
_entity.pdbx_description
1 polymer ?
#
loop_
_entity_poly.entity_id
_entity_poly.type
_entity_poly.pdbx_seq_one_letter_code
_entity_poly.pdbx_strand_id
1 'polypeptide(L)'
;HYRYKRQFDTSNTPQIDLNITVPYVFSARLYPFGESKGDQILVGSSQIIKLNRSFKFLGKEYDAVNIRRDGAIGLSAVPMKPSKIPSPQPVIAIYWMAAQGGKVHYRESNDSSLLHLVENEVNIQYRYGSSFKPTSVLIVTWENTHEITEPNLEGNSFQVALIMSDSGTFAHIVYSKLNSNKNAVVNIYYIISKILNLIYFIIFL
;
A
#
# COMPACT_ATOMS: atom_id res chain seq x y z
N HIS A 1 -38.79 -27.45 -37.54
CA HIS A 1 -37.81 -26.80 -36.65
C HIS A 1 -37.54 -25.38 -37.14
N TYR A 2 -38.04 -24.36 -36.43
CA TYR A 2 -37.61 -22.97 -36.59
C TYR A 2 -37.34 -22.43 -35.18
N ARG A 3 -36.08 -22.11 -34.91
CA ARG A 3 -35.59 -21.61 -33.62
C ARG A 3 -35.94 -20.12 -33.49
N TYR A 4 -36.68 -19.78 -32.44
CA TYR A 4 -36.91 -18.41 -31.99
C TYR A 4 -35.59 -17.75 -31.58
N LYS A 5 -35.19 -16.68 -32.27
CA LYS A 5 -34.26 -15.67 -31.76
C LYS A 5 -35.09 -14.59 -31.07
N ARG A 6 -34.99 -14.46 -29.75
CA ARG A 6 -35.48 -13.26 -29.06
C ARG A 6 -34.53 -12.11 -29.36
N GLN A 7 -35.09 -11.05 -29.91
CA GLN A 7 -34.48 -9.72 -30.00
C GLN A 7 -34.17 -9.24 -28.58
N PHE A 8 -32.93 -8.80 -28.35
CA PHE A 8 -32.60 -8.02 -27.15
C PHE A 8 -33.19 -6.63 -27.34
N ASP A 9 -34.25 -6.38 -26.58
CA ASP A 9 -34.87 -5.08 -26.38
C ASP A 9 -33.82 -4.14 -25.73
N THR A 10 -33.37 -3.14 -26.48
CA THR A 10 -32.31 -2.19 -26.11
C THR A 10 -32.77 -1.12 -25.11
N SER A 11 -33.84 -1.36 -24.36
CA SER A 11 -34.49 -0.32 -23.55
C SER A 11 -34.09 -0.30 -22.07
N ASN A 12 -33.16 -1.13 -21.59
CA ASN A 12 -32.67 -1.05 -20.19
C ASN A 12 -31.32 -1.75 -19.94
N THR A 13 -30.34 -1.59 -20.84
CA THR A 13 -28.94 -1.76 -20.43
C THR A 13 -28.46 -0.44 -19.84
N PRO A 14 -28.07 -0.35 -18.56
CA PRO A 14 -27.34 0.81 -18.07
C PRO A 14 -26.04 0.89 -18.86
N GLN A 15 -26.06 1.75 -19.88
CA GLN A 15 -24.89 2.10 -20.65
C GLN A 15 -23.95 2.79 -19.67
N ILE A 16 -22.88 2.09 -19.30
CA ILE A 16 -21.80 2.71 -18.53
C ILE A 16 -21.16 3.70 -19.49
N ASP A 17 -21.62 4.95 -19.43
CA ASP A 17 -20.93 6.06 -20.06
C ASP A 17 -19.52 6.09 -19.46
N LEU A 18 -18.54 5.69 -20.26
CA LEU A 18 -17.10 5.86 -19.97
C LEU A 18 -16.71 7.35 -19.85
N ASN A 19 -17.67 8.26 -20.04
CA ASN A 19 -17.57 9.69 -19.80
C ASN A 19 -17.99 10.13 -18.39
N ILE A 20 -18.30 9.20 -17.46
CA ILE A 20 -18.22 9.55 -16.04
C ILE A 20 -16.75 9.90 -15.79
N THR A 21 -16.47 11.19 -15.83
CA THR A 21 -15.20 11.74 -15.38
C THR A 21 -15.10 11.26 -13.95
N VAL A 22 -14.27 10.25 -13.70
CA VAL A 22 -13.84 9.93 -12.35
C VAL A 22 -13.39 11.29 -11.81
N PRO A 23 -14.08 11.86 -10.79
CA PRO A 23 -13.77 13.22 -10.38
C PRO A 23 -12.26 13.29 -10.19
N TYR A 24 -11.65 14.32 -10.76
CA TYR A 24 -10.20 14.59 -10.83
C TYR A 24 -9.49 14.58 -9.44
N VAL A 25 -10.22 14.24 -8.39
CA VAL A 25 -9.88 14.13 -6.98
C VAL A 25 -9.03 12.87 -6.66
N PHE A 26 -8.95 11.86 -7.55
CA PHE A 26 -8.31 10.55 -7.22
C PHE A 26 -7.11 10.13 -8.08
N SER A 27 -6.30 11.06 -8.58
CA SER A 27 -4.97 10.66 -9.08
C SER A 27 -4.14 10.02 -7.95
N ALA A 28 -3.42 8.93 -8.22
CA ALA A 28 -2.58 8.21 -7.26
C ALA A 28 -1.50 9.15 -6.77
N ARG A 29 -1.70 9.81 -5.63
CA ARG A 29 -0.71 10.74 -5.09
C ARG A 29 -0.09 10.13 -3.85
N LEU A 30 1.23 10.20 -3.80
CA LEU A 30 1.94 9.95 -2.58
C LEU A 30 1.45 10.96 -1.53
N TYR A 31 1.18 10.46 -0.33
CA TYR A 31 1.05 11.30 0.85
C TYR A 31 2.32 12.16 1.01
N PRO A 32 2.20 13.39 1.55
CA PRO A 32 3.35 14.26 1.76
C PRO A 32 4.45 13.57 2.58
N PHE A 33 5.64 13.48 2.01
CA PHE A 33 6.79 12.78 2.59
C PHE A 33 8.07 13.63 2.50
N GLY A 34 9.13 13.15 3.14
CA GLY A 34 10.46 13.76 3.18
C GLY A 34 10.75 14.49 4.49
N GLU A 35 12.03 14.83 4.68
CA GLU A 35 12.55 15.47 5.90
C GLU A 35 11.84 16.80 6.22
N SER A 36 11.42 17.55 5.19
CA SER A 36 10.65 18.80 5.35
C SER A 36 9.27 18.61 6.00
N LYS A 37 8.74 17.39 5.98
CA LYS A 37 7.50 17.02 6.66
C LYS A 37 7.78 16.39 8.05
N GLY A 38 9.05 16.15 8.39
CA GLY A 38 9.47 15.46 9.60
C GLY A 38 9.62 13.95 9.44
N ASP A 39 9.82 13.46 8.21
CA ASP A 39 10.19 12.05 8.02
C ASP A 39 11.64 11.80 8.47
N GLN A 40 11.85 10.61 9.02
CA GLN A 40 13.17 10.06 9.26
C GLN A 40 13.64 9.27 8.04
N ILE A 41 14.95 9.18 7.84
CA ILE A 41 15.55 8.38 6.76
C ILE A 41 16.07 7.06 7.34
N LEU A 42 15.73 5.96 6.68
CA LEU A 42 16.24 4.63 7.01
C LEU A 42 17.76 4.58 6.88
N VAL A 43 18.44 4.23 7.97
CA VAL A 43 19.88 3.97 7.98
C VAL A 43 20.14 2.50 7.65
N GLY A 44 20.98 2.23 6.65
CA GLY A 44 21.28 0.86 6.21
C GLY A 44 20.16 0.22 5.38
N SER A 45 20.03 -1.10 5.49
CA SER A 45 19.08 -1.91 4.70
C SER A 45 17.75 -2.16 5.42
N SER A 46 17.71 -2.08 6.75
CA SER A 46 16.50 -2.28 7.55
C SER A 46 16.61 -1.68 8.94
N GLN A 47 15.47 -1.29 9.53
CA GLN A 47 15.40 -0.74 10.89
C GLN A 47 14.10 -1.14 11.56
N ILE A 48 14.21 -1.56 12.83
CA ILE A 48 13.05 -1.78 13.69
C ILE A 48 12.61 -0.44 14.28
N ILE A 49 11.33 -0.13 14.11
CA ILE A 49 10.70 1.10 14.61
C ILE A 49 9.58 0.69 15.54
N LYS A 50 9.61 1.24 16.75
CA LYS A 50 8.51 1.12 17.70
C LYS A 50 7.41 2.12 17.32
N LEU A 51 6.19 1.64 17.25
CA LEU A 51 5.01 2.44 16.96
C LEU A 51 4.48 3.07 18.25
N ASN A 52 3.94 4.28 18.11
CA ASN A 52 3.18 4.95 19.17
C ASN A 52 1.79 4.31 19.32
N ARG A 53 1.23 3.79 18.23
CA ARG A 53 -0.02 3.02 18.22
C ARG A 53 0.20 1.64 17.61
N SER A 54 -0.24 0.63 18.34
CA SER A 54 -0.28 -0.75 17.84
C SER A 54 -1.29 -0.86 16.70
N PHE A 55 -0.98 -1.69 15.71
CA PHE A 55 -1.92 -1.98 14.63
C PHE A 55 -2.24 -3.47 14.55
N LYS A 56 -3.38 -3.79 13.95
CA LYS A 56 -3.90 -5.16 13.83
C LYS A 56 -3.57 -5.73 12.45
N PHE A 57 -2.87 -6.85 12.43
CA PHE A 57 -2.59 -7.61 11.22
C PHE A 57 -2.89 -9.11 11.42
N LEU A 58 -3.82 -9.65 10.64
CA LEU A 58 -4.25 -11.06 10.71
C LEU A 58 -4.62 -11.51 12.14
N GLY A 59 -5.38 -10.67 12.86
CA GLY A 59 -5.84 -10.96 14.22
C GLY A 59 -4.78 -10.80 15.33
N LYS A 60 -3.57 -10.38 14.99
CA LYS A 60 -2.50 -10.07 15.96
C LYS A 60 -2.24 -8.57 16.02
N GLU A 61 -1.84 -8.09 17.19
CA GLU A 61 -1.41 -6.71 17.40
C GLU A 61 0.13 -6.61 17.31
N TYR A 62 0.61 -5.52 16.71
CA TYR A 62 2.03 -5.26 16.53
C TYR A 62 2.37 -3.83 16.98
N ASP A 63 3.33 -3.73 17.89
CA ASP A 63 3.81 -2.46 18.46
C ASP A 63 5.10 -1.97 17.80
N ALA A 64 5.63 -2.76 16.86
CA ALA A 64 6.85 -2.45 16.15
C ALA A 64 6.82 -3.07 14.76
N VAL A 65 7.52 -2.42 13.84
CA VAL A 65 7.71 -2.89 12.47
C VAL A 65 9.18 -2.83 12.09
N ASN A 66 9.60 -3.75 11.23
CA ASN A 66 10.91 -3.72 10.60
C ASN A 66 10.77 -3.17 9.18
N ILE A 67 11.06 -1.89 8.98
CA ILE A 67 11.06 -1.27 7.64
C ILE A 67 12.33 -1.68 6.92
N ARG A 68 12.20 -2.11 5.66
CA ARG A 68 13.33 -2.57 4.84
C ARG A 68 13.40 -1.82 3.53
N ARG A 69 14.63 -1.63 3.04
CA ARG A 69 14.92 -0.92 1.77
C ARG A 69 14.39 -1.63 0.53
N ASP A 70 14.14 -2.94 0.62
CA ASP A 70 13.59 -3.75 -0.45
C ASP A 70 12.09 -3.56 -0.70
N GLY A 71 11.40 -2.76 0.11
CA GLY A 71 9.95 -2.54 0.00
C GLY A 71 9.11 -3.42 0.89
N ALA A 72 9.74 -4.11 1.85
CA ALA A 72 9.06 -4.93 2.83
C ALA A 72 8.95 -4.27 4.20
N ILE A 73 7.85 -4.54 4.87
CA ILE A 73 7.64 -4.25 6.29
C ILE A 73 7.43 -5.57 7.01
N GLY A 74 8.45 -5.99 7.77
CA GLY A 74 8.41 -7.20 8.58
C GLY A 74 7.72 -6.97 9.91
N LEU A 75 6.89 -7.92 10.34
CA LEU A 75 6.16 -7.85 11.61
C LEU A 75 6.73 -8.80 12.68
N SER A 76 7.97 -9.24 12.48
CA SER A 76 8.72 -10.07 13.42
C SER A 76 10.15 -9.56 13.53
N ALA A 77 10.81 -9.87 14.64
CA ALA A 77 12.22 -9.56 14.84
C ALA A 77 13.16 -10.44 14.00
N VAL A 78 12.63 -11.47 13.34
CA VAL A 78 13.44 -12.40 12.54
C VAL A 78 13.90 -11.70 11.25
N PRO A 79 15.21 -11.69 10.95
CA PRO A 79 15.71 -11.18 9.69
C PRO A 79 15.06 -11.92 8.51
N MET A 80 14.57 -11.15 7.54
CA MET A 80 13.91 -11.68 6.35
C MET A 80 14.71 -11.30 5.11
N LYS A 81 14.52 -12.04 4.02
CA LYS A 81 15.02 -11.68 2.69
C LYS A 81 13.91 -11.99 1.68
N PRO A 82 13.88 -11.31 0.53
CA PRO A 82 12.99 -11.68 -0.55
C PRO A 82 13.15 -13.15 -0.93
N SER A 83 12.08 -13.93 -0.79
CA SER A 83 12.03 -15.37 -1.07
C SER A 83 10.69 -15.77 -1.69
N LYS A 84 10.53 -17.03 -2.10
CA LYS A 84 9.24 -17.52 -2.61
C LYS A 84 8.13 -17.33 -1.57
N ILE A 85 6.99 -16.77 -2.00
CA ILE A 85 5.78 -16.56 -1.19
C ILE A 85 4.96 -17.88 -1.17
N PRO A 86 4.26 -18.24 -0.08
CA PRO A 86 4.08 -17.50 1.18
C PRO A 86 5.32 -17.48 2.08
N SER A 87 5.61 -16.31 2.65
CA SER A 87 6.63 -16.18 3.69
C SER A 87 6.15 -16.84 4.99
N PRO A 88 7.00 -17.58 5.71
CA PRO A 88 6.65 -18.13 7.02
C PRO A 88 6.53 -17.03 8.09
N GLN A 89 7.07 -15.83 7.85
CA GLN A 89 6.94 -14.68 8.73
C GLN A 89 5.87 -13.70 8.21
N PRO A 90 5.10 -13.06 9.11
CA PRO A 90 4.15 -12.02 8.73
C PRO A 90 4.91 -10.82 8.13
N VAL A 91 4.53 -10.46 6.91
CA VAL A 91 5.15 -9.39 6.12
C VAL A 91 4.10 -8.64 5.31
N ILE A 92 4.26 -7.33 5.24
CA ILE A 92 3.61 -6.49 4.23
C ILE A 92 4.66 -6.23 3.16
N ALA A 93 4.52 -6.88 2.00
CA ALA A 93 5.48 -6.80 0.90
C ALA A 93 4.91 -5.89 -0.19
N ILE A 94 5.36 -4.63 -0.21
CA ILE A 94 4.95 -3.63 -1.20
C ILE A 94 5.76 -3.82 -2.48
N TYR A 95 7.05 -4.02 -2.31
CA TYR A 95 7.96 -4.46 -3.35
C TYR A 95 8.79 -5.62 -2.77
N TRP A 96 8.94 -6.71 -3.51
CA TRP A 96 9.52 -7.96 -3.00
C TRP A 96 10.67 -8.44 -3.86
N MET A 97 11.69 -7.60 -3.99
CA MET A 97 12.92 -7.88 -4.71
C MET A 97 14.12 -7.29 -3.99
N ALA A 98 15.29 -7.88 -4.18
CA ALA A 98 16.51 -7.35 -3.61
C ALA A 98 16.79 -5.95 -4.19
N ALA A 99 16.62 -4.90 -3.37
CA ALA A 99 16.80 -3.53 -3.78
C ALA A 99 17.86 -2.81 -2.93
N GLN A 100 18.49 -1.82 -3.53
CA GLN A 100 19.50 -0.96 -2.93
C GLN A 100 19.34 0.49 -3.41
N GLY A 101 20.22 1.35 -2.92
CA GLY A 101 20.21 2.77 -3.25
C GLY A 101 18.96 3.49 -2.73
N GLY A 102 18.70 4.66 -3.31
CA GLY A 102 17.54 5.49 -2.97
C GLY A 102 17.50 5.96 -1.52
N LYS A 103 16.36 6.56 -1.15
CA LYS A 103 16.02 6.93 0.22
C LYS A 103 14.76 6.20 0.63
N VAL A 104 14.68 5.83 1.91
CA VAL A 104 13.44 5.32 2.50
C VAL A 104 13.07 6.27 3.63
N HIS A 105 11.99 7.01 3.40
CA HIS A 105 11.45 7.99 4.33
C HIS A 105 10.33 7.34 5.14
N TYR A 106 10.28 7.60 6.45
CA TYR A 106 9.19 7.09 7.28
C TYR A 106 8.80 8.08 8.38
N ARG A 107 7.51 8.06 8.72
CA ARG A 107 6.93 8.81 9.84
C ARG A 107 5.66 8.13 10.31
N GLU A 108 5.53 7.93 11.61
CA GLU A 108 4.21 7.79 12.23
C GLU A 108 3.68 9.18 12.59
N SER A 109 2.44 9.47 12.20
CA SER A 109 1.82 10.77 12.42
C SER A 109 0.40 10.61 12.91
N ASN A 110 0.02 11.52 13.82
CA ASN A 110 -1.33 11.77 14.29
C ASN A 110 -1.78 13.21 13.96
N ASP A 111 -1.12 13.86 13.00
CA ASP A 111 -1.47 15.20 12.53
C ASP A 111 -2.90 15.22 11.96
N SER A 112 -3.70 16.19 12.38
CA SER A 112 -5.13 16.25 12.05
C SER A 112 -5.38 16.35 10.56
N SER A 113 -4.56 17.11 9.82
CA SER A 113 -4.73 17.28 8.37
C SER A 113 -4.50 15.97 7.63
N LEU A 114 -3.49 15.21 8.05
CA LEU A 114 -3.18 13.91 7.49
C LEU A 114 -4.21 12.86 7.88
N LEU A 115 -4.67 12.86 9.13
CA LEU A 115 -5.73 11.97 9.61
C LEU A 115 -7.04 12.20 8.84
N HIS A 116 -7.45 13.45 8.61
CA HIS A 116 -8.62 13.76 7.79
C HIS A 116 -8.46 13.30 6.33
N LEU A 117 -7.24 13.40 5.79
CA LEU A 117 -6.97 12.95 4.42
C LEU A 117 -7.14 11.43 4.32
N VAL A 118 -6.47 10.65 5.18
CA VAL A 118 -6.59 9.18 5.17
C VAL A 118 -7.98 8.70 5.57
N GLU A 119 -8.68 9.44 6.44
CA GLU A 119 -10.08 9.18 6.80
C GLU A 119 -10.99 9.25 5.58
N ASN A 120 -10.89 10.33 4.81
CA ASN A 120 -11.71 10.53 3.61
C ASN A 120 -11.43 9.44 2.57
N GLU A 121 -10.15 9.13 2.34
CA GLU A 121 -9.75 8.05 1.42
C GLU A 121 -10.38 6.71 1.81
N VAL A 122 -10.24 6.28 3.06
CA VAL A 122 -10.82 4.99 3.52
C VAL A 122 -12.34 5.01 3.45
N ASN A 123 -12.98 6.09 3.93
CA ASN A 123 -14.44 6.15 4.00
C ASN A 123 -15.10 6.17 2.62
N ILE A 124 -14.48 6.85 1.64
CA ILE A 124 -14.96 6.89 0.26
C ILE A 124 -14.78 5.52 -0.40
N GLN A 125 -13.58 4.94 -0.32
CA GLN A 125 -13.26 3.66 -0.98
C GLN A 125 -14.12 2.51 -0.43
N TYR A 126 -14.37 2.48 0.88
CA TYR A 126 -15.15 1.42 1.54
C TYR A 126 -16.63 1.75 1.74
N ARG A 127 -17.09 2.92 1.30
CA ARG A 127 -18.47 3.40 1.49
C ARG A 127 -18.90 3.37 2.96
N TYR A 128 -17.99 3.68 3.88
CA TYR A 128 -18.25 3.69 5.32
C TYR A 128 -19.05 4.91 5.80
N GLY A 129 -19.38 5.86 4.92
CA GLY A 129 -20.24 6.99 5.28
C GLY A 129 -19.70 7.84 6.42
N SER A 130 -18.36 7.92 6.58
CA SER A 130 -17.65 8.64 7.66
C SER A 130 -17.58 7.93 9.02
N SER A 131 -17.91 6.63 9.07
CA SER A 131 -17.82 5.84 10.32
C SER A 131 -16.40 5.42 10.67
N PHE A 132 -15.49 5.32 9.70
CA PHE A 132 -14.09 5.01 9.98
C PHE A 132 -13.37 6.25 10.53
N LYS A 133 -12.70 6.11 11.68
CA LYS A 133 -11.94 7.17 12.33
C LYS A 133 -10.50 6.73 12.60
N PRO A 134 -9.50 7.21 11.82
CA PRO A 134 -8.11 6.89 12.05
C PRO A 134 -7.56 7.65 13.26
N THR A 135 -6.70 6.99 14.03
CA THR A 135 -6.05 7.58 15.22
C THR A 135 -4.55 7.80 15.00
N SER A 136 -3.95 7.06 14.07
CA SER A 136 -2.54 7.22 13.67
C SER A 136 -2.34 6.68 12.24
N VAL A 137 -1.29 7.14 11.57
CA VAL A 137 -0.86 6.59 10.28
C VAL A 137 0.66 6.49 10.22
N LEU A 138 1.16 5.32 9.84
CA LEU A 138 2.57 5.14 9.48
C LEU A 138 2.71 5.29 7.96
N ILE A 139 3.42 6.32 7.52
CA ILE A 139 3.81 6.50 6.12
C ILE A 139 5.22 5.97 5.94
N VAL A 140 5.42 5.16 4.90
CA VAL A 140 6.74 4.70 4.46
C VAL A 140 6.86 4.90 2.96
N THR A 141 7.85 5.66 2.53
CA THR A 141 8.09 6.01 1.13
C THR A 141 9.47 5.53 0.71
N TRP A 142 9.53 4.69 -0.32
CA TRP A 142 10.75 4.34 -1.03
C TRP A 142 10.88 5.27 -2.21
N GLU A 143 11.99 6.00 -2.27
CA GLU A 143 12.28 6.97 -3.31
C GLU A 143 13.55 6.55 -4.05
N ASN A 144 13.41 6.30 -5.35
CA ASN A 144 14.51 5.98 -6.25
C ASN A 144 15.33 4.73 -5.83
N THR A 145 14.67 3.71 -5.27
CA THR A 145 15.30 2.41 -4.94
C THR A 145 15.34 1.51 -6.17
N HIS A 146 16.45 0.86 -6.45
CA HIS A 146 16.63 0.03 -7.65
C HIS A 146 17.15 -1.37 -7.31
N GLU A 147 17.01 -2.29 -8.25
CA GLU A 147 17.52 -3.66 -8.09
C GLU A 147 19.05 -3.66 -7.94
N ILE A 148 19.57 -4.58 -7.12
CA ILE A 148 21.02 -4.71 -6.89
C ILE A 148 21.79 -5.01 -8.19
N THR A 149 21.18 -5.75 -9.12
CA THR A 149 21.79 -6.17 -10.39
C THR A 149 21.78 -5.06 -11.45
N GLU A 150 20.96 -4.03 -11.28
CA GLU A 150 20.75 -2.96 -12.27
C GLU A 150 20.92 -1.56 -11.63
N PRO A 151 22.10 -1.24 -11.05
CA PRO A 151 22.31 0.00 -10.28
C PRO A 151 22.22 1.29 -11.12
N ASN A 152 22.33 1.17 -12.45
CA ASN A 152 22.30 2.31 -13.37
C ASN A 152 20.90 2.63 -13.91
N LEU A 153 19.89 1.84 -13.55
CA LEU A 153 18.51 2.15 -13.94
C LEU A 153 17.93 3.23 -13.03
N GLU A 154 16.99 3.98 -13.59
CA GLU A 154 16.16 4.86 -12.79
C GLU A 154 15.40 4.04 -11.73
N GLY A 155 15.49 4.46 -10.47
CA GLY A 155 14.90 3.73 -9.36
C GLY A 155 13.38 3.82 -9.32
N ASN A 156 12.80 2.86 -8.59
CA ASN A 156 11.39 2.79 -8.27
C ASN A 156 11.05 3.74 -7.12
N SER A 157 9.88 4.35 -7.20
CA SER A 157 9.32 5.19 -6.14
C SER A 157 7.89 4.76 -5.82
N PHE A 158 7.66 4.39 -4.57
CA PHE A 158 6.40 3.85 -4.08
C PHE A 158 6.24 4.12 -2.58
N GLN A 159 5.01 4.01 -2.09
CA GLN A 159 4.66 4.37 -0.72
C GLN A 159 3.57 3.47 -0.17
N VAL A 160 3.60 3.26 1.15
CA VAL A 160 2.49 2.70 1.90
C VAL A 160 2.13 3.62 3.06
N ALA A 161 0.83 3.77 3.29
CA ALA A 161 0.27 4.32 4.51
C ALA A 161 -0.47 3.21 5.28
N LEU A 162 0.04 2.83 6.46
CA LEU A 162 -0.67 1.96 7.40
C LEU A 162 -1.53 2.83 8.30
N ILE A 163 -2.82 2.87 8.00
CA ILE A 163 -3.83 3.71 8.63
C ILE A 163 -4.46 2.93 9.78
N MET A 164 -4.21 3.38 11.01
CA MET A 164 -4.57 2.70 12.24
C MET A 164 -5.81 3.34 12.86
N SER A 165 -6.75 2.52 13.29
CA SER A 165 -7.98 2.91 13.98
C SER A 165 -8.32 1.84 15.02
N ASP A 166 -9.17 2.20 15.99
CA ASP A 166 -9.74 1.24 16.93
C ASP A 166 -10.64 0.19 16.22
N SER A 167 -11.18 0.56 15.05
CA SER A 167 -12.01 -0.32 14.20
C SER A 167 -11.22 -1.26 13.29
N GLY A 168 -9.89 -1.10 13.22
CA GLY A 168 -9.00 -1.90 12.39
C GLY A 168 -7.91 -1.10 11.70
N THR A 169 -7.10 -1.81 10.92
CA THR A 169 -5.99 -1.21 10.16
C THR A 169 -6.22 -1.37 8.67
N PHE A 170 -5.91 -0.32 7.92
CA PHE A 170 -5.88 -0.31 6.47
C PHE A 170 -4.47 -0.05 5.97
N ALA A 171 -4.03 -0.76 4.95
CA ALA A 171 -2.83 -0.39 4.21
C ALA A 171 -3.26 0.26 2.91
N HIS A 172 -2.81 1.48 2.61
CA HIS A 172 -2.97 2.15 1.32
C HIS A 172 -1.61 2.18 0.61
N ILE A 173 -1.52 1.51 -0.54
CA ILE A 173 -0.28 1.40 -1.32
C ILE A 173 -0.38 2.23 -2.59
N VAL A 174 0.63 3.05 -2.86
CA VAL A 174 0.71 3.94 -4.02
C VAL A 174 2.06 3.75 -4.72
N TYR A 175 2.02 3.49 -6.03
CA TYR A 175 3.22 3.41 -6.87
C TYR A 175 3.30 4.66 -7.74
N SER A 176 4.35 5.47 -7.56
CA SER A 176 4.55 6.69 -8.35
C SER A 176 5.40 6.45 -9.59
N LYS A 177 6.43 5.59 -9.49
CA LYS A 177 7.33 5.25 -10.59
C LYS A 177 7.82 3.80 -10.42
N LEU A 178 7.65 2.96 -11.44
CA LEU A 178 8.16 1.59 -11.49
C LEU A 178 8.87 1.39 -12.83
N ASN A 179 10.20 1.36 -12.83
CA ASN A 179 11.01 1.23 -14.06
C ASN A 179 11.63 -0.16 -14.23
N SER A 180 12.01 -0.81 -13.12
CA SER A 180 12.46 -2.20 -13.12
C SER A 180 11.52 -3.03 -12.26
N ASN A 181 11.02 -4.14 -12.80
CA ASN A 181 10.08 -5.05 -12.14
C ASN A 181 10.29 -6.52 -12.55
N LYS A 182 11.49 -6.91 -13.01
CA LYS A 182 11.78 -8.26 -13.54
C LYS A 182 11.42 -9.35 -12.52
N ASN A 183 10.22 -9.89 -12.63
CA ASN A 183 9.61 -10.85 -11.69
C ASN A 183 9.40 -10.31 -10.27
N ALA A 184 9.31 -8.97 -10.10
CA ALA A 184 8.80 -8.40 -8.87
C ALA A 184 7.37 -8.90 -8.67
N VAL A 185 7.10 -9.55 -7.53
CA VAL A 185 5.72 -9.72 -7.10
C VAL A 185 5.24 -8.34 -6.64
N VAL A 186 4.70 -7.57 -7.59
CA VAL A 186 4.00 -6.32 -7.32
C VAL A 186 2.53 -6.65 -7.32
N ASN A 187 1.87 -6.46 -6.18
CA ASN A 187 0.42 -6.46 -6.15
C ASN A 187 -0.03 -5.11 -6.72
N ILE A 188 -0.42 -5.09 -7.99
CA ILE A 188 -0.78 -3.87 -8.71
C ILE A 188 -2.26 -3.54 -8.47
N TYR A 189 -2.49 -2.24 -8.29
CA TYR A 189 -3.72 -1.49 -8.03
C TYR A 189 -3.99 -1.16 -6.56
N TYR A 190 -4.47 0.07 -6.38
CA TYR A 190 -4.79 0.77 -5.14
C TYR A 190 -5.60 -0.11 -4.19
N ILE A 191 -4.87 -0.86 -3.38
CA ILE A 191 -5.47 -1.59 -2.30
C ILE A 191 -5.31 -0.67 -1.10
N ILE A 192 -6.37 0.07 -0.78
CA ILE A 192 -6.72 0.27 0.62
C ILE A 192 -7.35 -1.07 1.01
N SER A 193 -6.67 -1.96 1.76
CA SER A 193 -7.26 -3.23 2.24
C SER A 193 -7.51 -3.18 3.72
N LYS A 194 -8.70 -3.59 4.17
CA LYS A 194 -8.92 -3.91 5.58
C LYS A 194 -8.13 -5.17 5.93
N ILE A 195 -7.08 -5.00 6.73
CA ILE A 195 -6.14 -6.07 7.09
C ILE A 195 -6.81 -7.16 7.97
N LEU A 196 -8.04 -6.94 8.42
CA LEU A 196 -8.73 -7.86 9.32
C LEU A 196 -9.37 -9.10 8.66
N ASN A 197 -9.47 -9.24 7.33
CA ASN A 197 -10.26 -10.37 6.79
C ASN A 197 -9.94 -10.94 5.39
N LEU A 198 -8.82 -10.64 4.71
CA LEU A 198 -8.52 -11.32 3.44
C LEU A 198 -7.14 -12.01 3.39
N ILE A 199 -7.24 -13.33 3.52
CA ILE A 199 -6.56 -14.41 2.78
C ILE A 199 -5.82 -13.90 1.53
N TYR A 200 -4.51 -14.16 1.49
CA TYR A 200 -3.62 -14.21 0.32
C TYR A 200 -3.86 -13.17 -0.79
N PHE A 201 -3.01 -12.14 -0.81
CA PHE A 201 -2.79 -11.34 -2.01
C PHE A 201 -1.47 -11.77 -2.67
N ILE A 202 -1.47 -12.98 -3.23
CA ILE A 202 -0.51 -13.41 -4.25
C ILE A 202 -1.10 -12.95 -5.58
N ILE A 203 -0.47 -11.98 -6.25
CA ILE A 203 -0.65 -11.80 -7.69
C ILE A 203 0.62 -12.30 -8.36
N PHE A 204 0.51 -13.50 -8.91
CA PHE A 204 1.39 -13.96 -9.98
C PHE A 204 1.00 -13.19 -11.25
N LEU A 205 2.00 -12.72 -12.02
CA LEU A 205 1.79 -12.35 -13.42
C LEU A 205 1.34 -13.58 -14.22
#